data_AF-A0A963EGI6-F1
#
_entry.id   AF-A0A963EGI6-F1
#
_cell.length_a   1.000
_cell.length_b   1.000
_cell.length_c   1.000
_cell.angle_alpha   90.00
_cell.angle_beta   90.00
_cell.angle_gamma   90.00
#
_symmetry.space_group_name_H-M   'P 1'
#
loop_
_entity.id
_entity.type
_entity.pdbx_description
1 polymer ?
#
loop_
_entity_poly.entity_id
_entity_poly.type
_entity_poly.pdbx_seq_one_letter_code
_entity_poly.pdbx_strand_id
1 'polypeptide(L)'
;MPRPAAAAAPFLRLVLLVMLVLVSRNAFAPALAHDPGMSAATLVPAAHGLEVELSVKAIDVETEGGIDLALSPDGMIDPAVLAARQADVAAYLLERTEVSHTGGACTPASIGLQAVEDGILAFIGYPCGLQDAGLRY
;
A
#
# COMPACT_ATOMS: atom_id res chain seq x y z
N MET A 1 26.78 -55.89 -35.74
CA MET A 1 27.07 -55.10 -34.52
C MET A 1 25.90 -54.17 -34.25
N PRO A 2 25.12 -54.35 -33.18
CA PRO A 2 24.01 -53.46 -32.85
C PRO A 2 24.52 -52.20 -32.14
N ARG A 3 24.06 -51.03 -32.59
CA ARG A 3 24.27 -49.73 -31.94
C ARG A 3 23.22 -49.58 -30.82
N PRO A 4 23.58 -49.28 -29.56
CA PRO A 4 22.58 -49.01 -28.54
C PRO A 4 21.97 -47.62 -28.77
N ALA A 5 20.69 -47.57 -29.09
CA ALA A 5 19.92 -46.34 -29.16
C ALA A 5 19.64 -45.85 -27.73
N ALA A 6 19.93 -44.57 -27.52
CA ALA A 6 19.89 -43.87 -26.25
C ALA A 6 18.51 -43.91 -25.58
N ALA A 7 18.39 -44.65 -24.47
CA ALA A 7 17.26 -44.58 -23.55
C ALA A 7 17.59 -43.58 -22.43
N ALA A 8 17.69 -42.29 -22.76
CA ALA A 8 17.95 -41.22 -21.78
C ALA A 8 16.94 -40.07 -21.82
N ALA A 9 15.85 -40.21 -22.57
CA ALA A 9 14.87 -39.14 -22.77
C ALA A 9 13.80 -38.97 -21.65
N PRO A 10 13.35 -40.00 -20.90
CA PRO A 10 12.21 -39.80 -19.99
C PRO A 10 12.61 -39.12 -18.66
N PHE A 11 13.83 -39.37 -18.17
CA PHE A 11 14.30 -38.82 -16.89
C PHE A 11 14.53 -37.31 -16.96
N LEU A 12 15.11 -36.81 -18.07
CA LEU A 12 15.35 -35.39 -18.25
C LEU A 12 14.03 -34.59 -18.29
N ARG A 13 12.99 -35.14 -18.93
CA ARG A 13 11.66 -34.53 -18.96
C ARG A 13 11.00 -34.46 -17.59
N LEU A 14 11.14 -35.52 -16.79
CA LEU A 14 10.60 -35.55 -15.42
C LEU A 14 11.29 -34.53 -14.52
N VAL A 15 12.62 -34.44 -14.58
CA VAL A 15 13.41 -33.48 -13.78
C VAL A 15 13.04 -32.05 -14.15
N LEU A 16 12.88 -31.76 -15.44
CA LEU A 16 12.51 -30.42 -15.91
C LEU A 16 11.09 -30.04 -15.46
N LEU A 17 10.16 -31.00 -15.44
CA LEU A 17 8.79 -30.78 -14.98
C LEU A 17 8.72 -30.56 -13.46
N VAL A 18 9.51 -31.30 -12.68
CA VAL A 18 9.64 -31.11 -11.23
C VAL A 18 10.27 -29.75 -10.90
N MET A 19 11.34 -29.36 -11.61
CA MET A 19 11.94 -28.03 -11.48
C MET A 19 10.95 -26.91 -11.84
N LEU A 20 10.18 -27.07 -12.92
CA LEU A 20 9.16 -26.09 -13.31
C LEU A 20 8.06 -25.94 -12.25
N VAL A 21 7.64 -27.04 -11.62
CA VAL A 21 6.65 -27.03 -10.52
C VAL A 21 7.23 -26.40 -9.25
N LEU A 22 8.50 -26.64 -8.94
CA LEU A 22 9.17 -26.03 -7.79
C LEU A 22 9.42 -24.53 -7.99
N VAL A 23 9.80 -24.11 -9.20
CA VAL A 23 9.95 -22.69 -9.56
C VAL A 23 8.60 -22.00 -9.58
N SER A 24 7.55 -22.62 -10.14
CA SER A 24 6.21 -22.00 -10.11
C SER A 24 5.64 -21.91 -8.69
N ARG A 25 5.94 -22.87 -7.80
CA ARG A 25 5.55 -22.80 -6.39
C ARG A 25 6.33 -21.78 -5.57
N ASN A 26 7.58 -21.47 -5.92
CA ASN A 26 8.38 -20.44 -5.25
C ASN A 26 8.32 -19.06 -5.91
N ALA A 27 7.82 -18.95 -7.15
CA ALA A 27 7.61 -17.67 -7.84
C ALA A 27 6.36 -16.94 -7.33
N PHE A 28 5.44 -17.67 -6.70
CA PHE A 28 4.58 -17.07 -5.69
C PHE A 28 5.39 -17.05 -4.41
N ALA A 29 6.23 -16.02 -4.26
CA ALA A 29 6.43 -15.48 -2.92
C ALA A 29 5.04 -15.45 -2.29
N PRO A 30 4.86 -15.93 -1.04
CA PRO A 30 3.68 -15.48 -0.34
C PRO A 30 3.79 -13.96 -0.42
N ALA A 31 2.89 -13.33 -1.17
CA ALA A 31 2.49 -11.99 -0.81
C ALA A 31 2.28 -12.14 0.69
N LEU A 32 3.20 -11.59 1.48
CA LEU A 32 2.94 -11.30 2.89
C LEU A 32 1.52 -10.80 2.86
N ALA A 33 0.61 -11.57 3.46
CA ALA A 33 -0.80 -11.30 3.39
C ALA A 33 -0.97 -9.87 3.88
N HIS A 34 -1.03 -8.95 2.93
CA HIS A 34 -1.28 -7.55 3.14
C HIS A 34 -2.71 -7.59 3.61
N ASP A 35 -2.93 -7.54 4.93
CA ASP A 35 -4.28 -7.46 5.46
C ASP A 35 -4.78 -6.07 5.06
N PRO A 36 -5.61 -5.95 4.01
CA PRO A 36 -6.10 -4.66 3.55
C PRO A 36 -7.10 -4.09 4.56
N GLY A 37 -7.41 -4.82 5.64
CA GLY A 37 -8.41 -4.50 6.65
C GLY A 37 -7.98 -3.51 7.74
N MET A 38 -6.76 -2.95 7.72
CA MET A 38 -6.33 -2.01 8.77
C MET A 38 -6.03 -0.58 8.33
N SER A 39 -5.99 -0.30 7.03
CA SER A 39 -5.97 1.08 6.55
C SER A 39 -7.41 1.50 6.25
N ALA A 40 -7.95 2.47 6.99
CA ALA A 40 -9.35 2.88 6.95
C ALA A 40 -9.46 4.32 6.47
N ALA A 41 -10.51 4.61 5.69
CA ALA A 41 -10.73 5.93 5.16
C ALA A 41 -12.19 6.36 5.34
N THR A 42 -12.39 7.57 5.88
CA THR A 42 -13.71 8.10 6.19
C THR A 42 -13.88 9.48 5.58
N LEU A 43 -15.04 9.73 4.96
CA LEU A 43 -15.44 11.07 4.51
C LEU A 43 -16.19 11.79 5.63
N VAL A 44 -15.68 12.95 6.03
CA VAL A 44 -16.24 13.80 7.07
C VAL A 44 -16.71 15.12 6.46
N PRO A 45 -18.01 15.45 6.54
CA PRO A 45 -18.51 16.78 6.19
C PRO A 45 -17.85 17.88 7.03
N ALA A 46 -17.26 18.89 6.38
CA ALA A 46 -16.65 20.05 7.04
C ALA A 46 -17.29 21.36 6.58
N ALA A 47 -17.07 22.45 7.34
CA ALA A 47 -17.67 23.76 7.05
C ALA A 47 -17.30 24.34 5.66
N HIS A 48 -16.18 23.89 5.09
CA HIS A 48 -15.61 24.41 3.85
C HIS A 48 -15.42 23.34 2.76
N GLY A 49 -16.02 22.16 2.91
CA GLY A 49 -15.87 21.06 1.96
C GLY A 49 -15.93 19.70 2.65
N LEU A 50 -15.13 18.76 2.17
CA LEU A 50 -14.98 17.42 2.72
C LEU A 50 -13.60 17.26 3.33
N GLU A 51 -13.53 16.58 4.44
CA GLU A 51 -12.28 16.09 5.02
C GLU A 51 -12.24 14.57 4.87
N VAL A 52 -11.10 14.04 4.42
CA VAL A 52 -10.82 12.61 4.39
C VAL A 52 -9.92 12.30 5.58
N GLU A 53 -10.40 11.48 6.49
CA GLU A 53 -9.59 10.91 7.56
C GLU A 53 -9.08 9.55 7.10
N LEU A 54 -7.75 9.39 7.04
CA LEU A 54 -7.06 8.16 6.68
C LEU A 54 -6.28 7.63 7.89
N SER A 55 -6.59 6.43 8.34
CA SER A 55 -5.74 5.67 9.25
C SER A 55 -4.89 4.74 8.41
N VAL A 56 -3.56 4.87 8.46
CA VAL A 56 -2.63 4.10 7.62
C VAL A 56 -1.54 3.49 8.48
N LYS A 57 -1.25 2.20 8.31
CA LYS A 57 -0.15 1.56 9.04
C LYS A 57 1.22 2.02 8.57
N ALA A 58 2.17 2.09 9.50
CA ALA A 58 3.56 2.44 9.17
C ALA A 58 4.16 1.48 8.13
N ILE A 59 3.87 0.18 8.26
CA ILE A 59 4.40 -0.85 7.35
C ILE A 59 3.95 -0.68 5.89
N ASP A 60 2.74 -0.14 5.68
CA ASP A 60 2.21 0.12 4.33
C ASP A 60 3.00 1.27 3.69
N VAL A 61 3.28 2.32 4.47
CA VAL A 61 4.06 3.48 4.03
C VAL A 61 5.54 3.11 3.81
N GLU A 62 6.09 2.23 4.63
CA GLU A 62 7.46 1.72 4.47
C GLU A 62 7.61 0.82 3.25
N THR A 63 6.69 -0.13 3.06
CA THR A 63 6.79 -1.15 2.01
C THR A 63 6.39 -0.61 0.64
N GLU A 64 5.27 0.11 0.56
CA GLU A 64 4.72 0.62 -0.71
C GLU A 64 5.22 2.04 -1.02
N GLY A 65 5.52 2.84 0.01
CA GLY A 65 6.05 4.19 -0.13
C GLY A 65 7.58 4.25 -0.13
N GLY A 66 8.27 3.22 0.38
CA GLY A 66 9.73 3.25 0.54
C GLY A 66 10.21 4.28 1.56
N ILE A 67 9.34 4.70 2.49
CA ILE A 67 9.61 5.74 3.48
C ILE A 67 9.87 5.08 4.82
N ASP A 68 11.10 5.15 5.30
CA ASP A 68 11.50 4.60 6.60
C ASP A 68 10.89 5.43 7.74
N LEU A 69 9.91 4.85 8.43
CA LEU A 69 9.20 5.44 9.57
C LEU A 69 9.55 4.77 10.90
N ALA A 70 10.15 3.58 10.85
CA ALA A 70 10.67 2.76 11.94
C ALA A 70 9.85 2.85 13.23
N LEU A 71 9.02 1.85 13.48
CA LEU A 71 8.31 1.74 14.76
C LEU A 71 9.28 1.54 15.92
N SER A 72 9.04 2.28 17.00
CA SER A 72 9.68 2.05 18.29
C SER A 72 9.22 0.70 18.90
N PRO A 73 9.89 0.20 19.95
CA PRO A 73 9.50 -1.07 20.59
C PRO A 73 8.06 -1.09 21.16
N ASP A 74 7.49 0.08 21.43
CA ASP A 74 6.11 0.31 21.86
C ASP A 74 5.13 0.51 20.69
N GLY A 75 5.56 0.29 19.44
CA GLY A 75 4.70 0.34 18.25
C GLY A 75 4.38 1.76 17.77
N MET A 76 5.09 2.77 18.27
CA MET A 76 4.84 4.17 17.91
C MET A 76 5.84 4.67 16.87
N ILE A 77 5.41 5.56 15.99
CA ILE A 77 6.34 6.32 15.15
C ILE A 77 6.94 7.45 15.99
N ASP A 78 8.27 7.58 15.99
CA ASP A 78 8.93 8.72 16.63
C ASP A 78 8.45 10.04 15.98
N PRO A 79 7.92 11.00 16.77
CA PRO A 79 7.46 12.28 16.24
C PRO A 79 8.51 13.04 15.43
N ALA A 80 9.80 12.92 15.76
CA ALA A 80 10.89 13.54 15.02
C ALA A 80 11.12 12.87 13.65
N VAL A 81 10.94 11.54 13.57
CA VAL A 81 11.00 10.79 12.31
C VAL A 81 9.82 11.20 11.43
N LEU A 82 8.60 11.21 11.97
CA LEU A 82 7.42 11.64 11.21
C LEU A 82 7.56 13.09 10.72
N ALA A 83 8.07 14.00 11.57
CA ALA A 83 8.32 15.39 11.16
C ALA A 83 9.36 15.49 10.04
N ALA A 84 10.44 14.70 10.11
CA ALA A 84 11.46 14.66 9.06
C ALA A 84 10.95 14.08 7.73
N ARG A 85 9.97 13.16 7.79
CA ARG A 85 9.38 12.48 6.63
C ARG A 85 8.04 13.06 6.19
N GLN A 86 7.57 14.13 6.81
CA GLN A 86 6.21 14.63 6.65
C GLN A 86 5.86 14.92 5.18
N ALA A 87 6.79 15.49 4.42
CA ALA A 87 6.60 15.77 3.00
C ALA A 87 6.51 14.50 2.14
N ASP A 88 7.35 13.49 2.44
CA ASP A 88 7.37 12.22 1.71
C ASP A 88 6.08 11.44 1.98
N VAL A 89 5.66 11.35 3.25
CA VAL A 89 4.41 10.69 3.66
C VAL A 89 3.20 11.40 3.05
N ALA A 90 3.18 12.72 3.08
CA ALA A 90 2.10 13.49 2.46
C ALA A 90 2.02 13.22 0.96
N ALA A 91 3.16 13.21 0.24
CA ALA A 91 3.18 12.93 -1.18
C ALA A 91 2.66 11.50 -1.49
N TYR A 92 3.10 10.50 -0.72
CA TYR A 92 2.64 9.12 -0.83
C TYR A 92 1.12 9.00 -0.69
N LEU A 93 0.54 9.65 0.33
CA LEU A 93 -0.90 9.60 0.60
C LEU A 93 -1.70 10.37 -0.46
N LEU A 94 -1.23 11.53 -0.90
CA LEU A 94 -1.89 12.33 -1.93
C LEU A 94 -1.87 11.66 -3.31
N GLU A 95 -0.86 10.85 -3.63
CA GLU A 95 -0.83 10.04 -4.85
C GLU A 95 -1.88 8.92 -4.83
N ARG A 96 -2.23 8.42 -3.64
CA ARG A 96 -3.11 7.26 -3.46
C ARG A 96 -4.54 7.62 -3.06
N THR A 97 -4.81 8.88 -2.77
CA THR A 97 -6.13 9.34 -2.33
C THR A 97 -6.75 10.25 -3.37
N GLU A 98 -7.85 9.80 -3.96
CA GLU A 98 -8.64 10.60 -4.90
C GLU A 98 -10.06 10.75 -4.38
N VAL A 99 -10.50 12.01 -4.23
CA VAL A 99 -11.92 12.32 -4.03
C VAL A 99 -12.48 12.78 -5.36
N SER A 100 -13.62 12.23 -5.77
CA SER A 100 -14.25 12.53 -7.06
C SER A 100 -15.70 12.95 -6.87
N HIS A 101 -16.20 13.82 -7.75
CA HIS A 101 -17.58 14.30 -7.78
C HIS A 101 -18.13 14.24 -9.21
N THR A 102 -19.44 14.46 -9.37
CA THR A 102 -20.15 14.55 -10.66
C THR A 102 -19.61 15.72 -11.50
N GLY A 103 -18.47 15.55 -12.15
CA GLY A 103 -17.79 16.58 -12.94
C GLY A 103 -16.25 16.56 -12.89
N GLY A 104 -15.62 15.77 -12.00
CA GLY A 104 -14.17 15.62 -11.96
C GLY A 104 -13.60 15.26 -10.58
N ALA A 105 -12.27 15.21 -10.49
CA ALA A 105 -11.55 14.99 -9.24
C ALA A 105 -11.43 16.29 -8.43
N CYS A 106 -11.53 16.18 -7.11
CA CYS A 106 -11.28 17.26 -6.17
C CYS A 106 -9.76 17.38 -5.93
N THR A 107 -9.22 18.59 -5.99
CA THR A 107 -7.81 18.83 -5.61
C THR A 107 -7.72 18.99 -4.08
N PRO A 108 -6.78 18.30 -3.41
CA PRO A 108 -6.54 18.48 -1.99
C PRO A 108 -6.00 19.90 -1.73
N ALA A 109 -6.55 20.59 -0.73
CA ALA A 109 -6.14 21.94 -0.33
C ALA A 109 -5.23 21.93 0.91
N SER A 110 -5.30 20.88 1.73
CA SER A 110 -4.51 20.75 2.95
C SER A 110 -4.32 19.29 3.33
N ILE A 111 -3.24 19.01 4.06
CA ILE A 111 -2.97 17.71 4.66
C ILE A 111 -2.34 17.91 6.04
N GLY A 112 -2.89 17.24 7.06
CA GLY A 112 -2.33 17.13 8.40
C GLY A 112 -1.97 15.69 8.68
N LEU A 113 -0.85 15.45 9.37
CA LEU A 113 -0.37 14.12 9.74
C LEU A 113 -0.15 14.04 11.25
N GLN A 114 -0.52 12.90 11.84
CA GLN A 114 -0.33 12.60 13.25
C GLN A 114 0.14 11.15 13.42
N ALA A 115 1.16 10.93 14.23
CA ALA A 115 1.56 9.59 14.63
C ALA A 115 0.51 8.99 15.58
N VAL A 116 0.13 7.74 15.32
CA VAL A 116 -0.75 6.93 16.16
C VAL A 116 -0.09 5.56 16.41
N GLU A 117 -0.73 4.73 17.23
CA GLU A 117 -0.27 3.36 17.45
C GLU A 117 -0.22 2.60 16.11
N ASP A 118 0.94 2.02 15.81
CA ASP A 118 1.27 1.27 14.60
C ASP A 118 1.13 2.04 13.27
N GLY A 119 1.04 3.38 13.27
CA GLY A 119 0.82 4.11 12.02
C GLY A 119 0.64 5.62 12.10
N ILE A 120 -0.06 6.13 11.09
CA ILE A 120 -0.30 7.55 10.83
C ILE A 120 -1.79 7.77 10.66
N LEU A 121 -2.32 8.78 11.34
CA LEU A 121 -3.61 9.38 11.05
C LEU A 121 -3.39 10.61 10.17
N ALA A 122 -4.02 10.66 9.00
CA ALA A 122 -3.95 11.77 8.07
C ALA A 122 -5.32 12.41 7.85
N PHE A 123 -5.34 13.73 7.83
CA PHE A 123 -6.53 14.54 7.56
C PHE A 123 -6.30 15.32 6.27
N ILE A 124 -7.06 15.02 5.22
CA ILE A 124 -6.91 15.63 3.90
C ILE A 124 -8.16 16.45 3.58
N GLY A 125 -8.01 17.76 3.47
CA GLY A 125 -9.12 18.67 3.17
C GLY A 125 -9.31 18.85 1.66
N TYR A 126 -10.52 18.56 1.17
CA TYR A 126 -10.96 18.79 -0.21
C TYR A 126 -12.08 19.84 -0.22
N PRO A 127 -11.91 20.98 -0.92
CA PRO A 127 -12.90 22.07 -0.93
C PRO A 127 -14.13 21.77 -1.81
N CYS A 128 -14.28 20.54 -2.31
CA CYS A 128 -15.44 20.20 -3.13
C CYS A 128 -16.71 20.11 -2.29
N GLY A 129 -17.83 20.55 -2.89
CA GLY A 129 -19.10 20.69 -2.20
C GLY A 129 -19.61 19.39 -1.57
N LEU A 130 -20.28 19.55 -0.43
CA LEU A 130 -20.64 18.49 0.53
C LEU A 130 -21.52 17.33 0.03
N GLN A 131 -22.00 17.32 -1.23
CA GLN A 131 -23.22 16.56 -1.55
C GLN A 131 -23.08 15.35 -2.49
N ASP A 132 -22.07 15.23 -3.37
CA ASP A 132 -21.98 14.02 -4.22
C ASP A 132 -20.53 13.51 -4.43
N ALA A 133 -19.71 13.44 -3.38
CA ALA A 133 -18.34 12.97 -3.52
C ALA A 133 -18.17 11.49 -3.15
N GLY A 134 -17.46 10.74 -3.99
CA GLY A 134 -17.00 9.37 -3.72
C GLY A 134 -15.50 9.34 -3.44
N LEU A 135 -15.10 8.53 -2.47
CA LEU A 135 -13.70 8.29 -2.12
C LEU A 135 -13.14 7.09 -2.89
N ARG A 136 -11.93 7.23 -3.43
CA ARG A 136 -11.12 6.14 -3.96
C ARG A 136 -9.79 6.13 -3.20
N TYR A 137 -9.47 4.97 -2.62
CA TYR A 137 -8.26 4.69 -1.85
C TYR A 137 -7.79 3.28 -2.22
#